data_AF-C5KSC4-F1
#
_entry.id   AF-C5KSC4-F1
#
_cell.length_a   1.000
_cell.length_b   1.000
_cell.length_c   1.000
_cell.angle_alpha   90.00
_cell.angle_beta   90.00
_cell.angle_gamma   90.00
#
_symmetry.space_group_name_H-M   'P 1'
#
loop_
_entity.id
_entity.type
_entity.pdbx_description
1 polymer ?
#
loop_
_entity_poly.entity_id
_entity_poly.type
_entity_poly.pdbx_seq_one_letter_code
_entity_poly.pdbx_strand_id
1 'polypeptide(L)'
;MPSNSTPMQDSIPFDRRLAEARRILQKYPDRVPVIVEKAERSDLPEIEKKKFLVPGTMLCGEFKYIVHKHITQAVENGNGSNPEDWTRKATANFLRSQKIDPYILEQADLENWRRWFMTEVQYFAGDREKVSLKERIEKARELAATKHQAKLDKLRRHYPLGE
;
A
#
# COMPACT_ATOMS: atom_id res chain seq x y z
N MET A 1 19.87 6.24 18.86
CA MET A 1 19.91 5.87 17.43
C MET A 1 18.97 4.68 17.27
N PRO A 2 17.98 4.70 16.37
CA PRO A 2 17.21 3.48 16.10
C PRO A 2 18.19 2.40 15.61
N SER A 3 18.11 1.21 16.18
CA SER A 3 18.89 0.05 15.72
C SER A 3 18.46 -0.24 14.28
N ASN A 4 19.42 -0.23 13.36
CA ASN A 4 19.19 -0.49 11.93
C ASN A 4 19.00 -1.98 11.63
N SER A 5 18.77 -2.81 12.65
CA SER A 5 18.58 -4.25 12.49
C SER A 5 17.15 -4.53 12.06
N THR A 6 16.99 -5.35 11.02
CA THR A 6 15.67 -5.79 10.57
C THR A 6 15.26 -7.08 11.28
N PRO A 7 13.95 -7.40 11.39
CA PRO A 7 13.47 -8.59 12.11
C PRO A 7 14.11 -9.91 11.65
N MET A 8 14.38 -10.05 10.34
CA MET A 8 15.12 -11.20 9.83
C MET A 8 16.59 -11.22 10.29
N GLN A 9 17.25 -10.07 10.35
CA GLN A 9 18.67 -10.01 10.76
C GLN A 9 18.85 -10.42 12.22
N ASP A 10 17.86 -10.15 13.06
CA ASP A 10 17.85 -10.51 14.47
C ASP A 10 17.47 -11.98 14.71
N SER A 11 16.61 -12.55 13.85
CA SER A 11 16.15 -13.95 13.98
C SER A 11 17.07 -14.98 13.33
N ILE A 12 17.82 -14.61 12.28
CA ILE A 12 18.70 -15.52 11.54
C ILE A 12 20.16 -15.02 11.59
N PRO A 13 21.09 -15.81 12.17
CA PRO A 13 22.51 -15.48 12.20
C PRO A 13 23.09 -15.21 10.82
N PHE A 14 24.05 -14.28 10.75
CA PHE A 14 24.66 -13.84 9.49
C PHE A 14 25.20 -15.00 8.65
N ASP A 15 25.90 -15.95 9.27
CA ASP A 15 26.51 -17.09 8.55
C ASP A 15 25.49 -17.96 7.83
N ARG A 16 24.31 -18.15 8.44
CA ARG A 16 23.20 -18.90 7.84
C ARG A 16 22.60 -18.14 6.67
N ARG A 17 22.41 -16.83 6.81
CA ARG A 17 21.93 -15.96 5.71
C ARG A 17 22.92 -15.94 4.54
N LEU A 18 24.21 -15.86 4.83
CA LEU A 18 25.27 -15.87 3.82
C LEU A 18 25.34 -17.21 3.08
N ALA A 19 25.28 -18.33 3.80
CA ALA A 19 25.28 -19.66 3.21
C ALA A 19 24.04 -19.89 2.30
N GLU A 20 22.86 -19.47 2.75
CA GLU A 20 21.63 -19.57 1.97
C GLU A 20 21.70 -18.71 0.69
N ALA A 21 22.14 -17.45 0.80
CA ALA A 21 22.30 -16.56 -0.34
C ALA A 21 23.31 -17.12 -1.36
N ARG A 22 24.48 -17.60 -0.92
CA ARG A 22 25.49 -18.21 -1.79
C ARG A 22 24.94 -19.43 -2.53
N ARG A 23 24.22 -20.32 -1.83
CA ARG A 23 23.60 -21.50 -2.44
C ARG A 23 22.58 -21.12 -3.52
N ILE A 24 21.77 -20.08 -3.27
CA ILE A 24 20.77 -19.60 -4.24
C ILE A 24 21.45 -18.98 -5.46
N LEU A 25 22.47 -18.15 -5.27
CA LEU A 25 23.24 -17.54 -6.36
C LEU A 25 23.95 -18.59 -7.22
N GLN A 26 24.50 -19.65 -6.63
CA GLN A 26 25.07 -20.77 -7.39
C GLN A 26 24.03 -21.50 -8.23
N LYS A 27 22.80 -21.65 -7.73
CA LYS A 27 21.71 -22.34 -8.43
C LYS A 27 21.06 -21.46 -9.52
N TYR A 28 21.04 -20.15 -9.31
CA TYR A 28 20.40 -19.16 -10.19
C TYR A 28 21.33 -17.96 -10.39
N PRO A 29 22.37 -18.08 -11.23
CA PRO A 29 23.41 -17.05 -11.37
C PRO A 29 22.89 -15.72 -11.91
N ASP A 30 21.88 -15.74 -12.78
CA ASP A 30 21.30 -14.53 -13.37
C ASP A 30 20.20 -13.88 -12.49
N ARG A 31 20.06 -14.33 -11.24
CA ARG A 31 19.01 -13.87 -10.33
C ARG A 31 19.57 -13.43 -8.99
N VAL A 32 18.94 -12.39 -8.44
CA VAL A 32 19.30 -11.78 -7.17
C VAL A 32 18.27 -12.17 -6.10
N PRO A 33 18.68 -12.82 -4.99
CA PRO A 33 17.79 -13.06 -3.85
C PRO A 33 17.55 -11.74 -3.10
N VAL A 34 16.30 -11.31 -3.02
CA VAL A 34 15.88 -10.06 -2.37
C VAL A 34 14.92 -10.38 -1.24
N ILE A 35 15.10 -9.71 -0.10
CA ILE A 35 14.24 -9.87 1.07
C ILE A 35 13.55 -8.55 1.34
N VAL A 36 12.22 -8.59 1.39
CA VAL A 36 11.36 -7.43 1.55
C VAL A 36 10.66 -7.53 2.90
N GLU A 37 10.87 -6.54 3.75
CA GLU A 37 10.24 -6.44 5.06
C GLU A 37 9.54 -5.09 5.18
N LYS A 38 8.40 -5.09 5.89
CA LYS A 38 7.70 -3.85 6.22
C LYS A 38 8.55 -3.07 7.23
N ALA A 39 8.72 -1.77 7.00
CA ALA A 39 9.32 -0.90 8.00
C ALA A 39 8.46 -0.87 9.27
N GLU A 40 9.11 -0.79 10.44
CA GLU A 40 8.44 -0.84 11.74
C GLU A 40 7.40 0.29 11.90
N ARG A 41 7.72 1.48 11.37
CA ARG A 41 6.84 2.67 11.35
C ARG A 41 5.93 2.78 10.13
N SER A 42 5.82 1.73 9.32
CA SER A 42 4.97 1.73 8.14
C SER A 42 3.59 1.18 8.46
N ASP A 43 2.55 1.89 8.02
CA ASP A 43 1.16 1.47 8.16
C ASP A 43 0.72 0.51 7.05
N LEU A 44 1.64 0.00 6.23
CA LEU A 44 1.32 -0.98 5.20
C LEU A 44 0.88 -2.32 5.84
N PRO A 45 0.05 -3.12 5.16
CA PRO A 45 -0.22 -4.49 5.58
C PRO A 45 1.06 -5.33 5.58
N GLU A 46 1.04 -6.41 6.36
CA GLU A 46 2.14 -7.38 6.35
C GLU A 46 2.13 -8.18 5.03
N ILE A 47 3.31 -8.32 4.41
CA ILE A 47 3.47 -9.09 3.17
C ILE A 47 3.75 -10.55 3.53
N GLU A 48 2.94 -11.47 3.01
CA GLU A 48 3.09 -12.91 3.24
C GLU A 48 4.37 -13.46 2.59
N LYS A 49 4.64 -13.06 1.34
CA LYS A 49 5.85 -13.47 0.61
C LYS A 49 6.96 -12.42 0.76
N LYS A 50 7.93 -12.68 1.63
CA LYS A 50 9.06 -11.78 1.91
C LYS A 50 10.33 -12.06 1.09
N LYS A 51 10.50 -13.29 0.60
CA LYS A 51 11.68 -13.72 -0.16
C LYS A 51 11.38 -13.74 -1.67
N PHE A 52 12.17 -13.02 -2.45
CA PHE A 52 12.04 -12.88 -3.89
C PHE A 52 13.33 -13.31 -4.60
N LEU A 53 13.19 -13.83 -5.81
CA LEU A 53 14.31 -14.18 -6.67
C LEU A 53 14.17 -13.42 -7.98
N VAL A 54 14.80 -12.24 -8.02
CA VAL A 54 14.60 -11.21 -9.03
C VAL A 54 15.59 -11.41 -10.18
N PRO A 55 15.16 -11.40 -11.45
CA PRO A 55 16.10 -11.40 -12.58
C PRO A 55 17.05 -10.19 -12.51
N GLY A 56 18.33 -10.37 -12.78
CA GLY A 56 19.31 -9.27 -12.75
C GLY A 56 19.04 -8.17 -13.79
N THR A 57 18.25 -8.47 -14.82
CA THR A 57 17.82 -7.53 -15.86
C THR A 57 16.55 -6.75 -15.52
N MET A 58 15.85 -7.11 -14.42
CA MET A 58 14.60 -6.45 -14.03
C MET A 58 14.88 -5.05 -13.49
N LEU A 59 14.10 -4.07 -13.93
CA LEU A 59 14.22 -2.70 -13.44
C LEU A 59 13.66 -2.61 -12.01
N CYS A 60 14.27 -1.74 -11.19
CA CYS A 60 13.80 -1.50 -9.82
C CYS A 60 12.32 -1.04 -9.78
N GLY A 61 11.86 -0.31 -10.80
CA GLY A 61 10.46 0.11 -10.92
C GLY A 61 9.48 -1.07 -11.12
N GLU A 62 9.86 -2.06 -11.93
CA GLU A 62 9.07 -3.27 -12.15
C GLU A 62 9.01 -4.12 -10.87
N PHE A 63 10.15 -4.26 -10.18
CA PHE A 63 10.19 -4.98 -8.91
C PHE A 63 9.35 -4.28 -7.84
N LYS A 64 9.42 -2.94 -7.75
CA LYS A 64 8.56 -2.14 -6.87
C LYS A 64 7.08 -2.41 -7.15
N TYR A 65 6.67 -2.46 -8.42
CA TYR A 65 5.29 -2.77 -8.81
C TYR A 65 4.86 -4.18 -8.36
N ILE A 66 5.72 -5.19 -8.52
CA ILE A 66 5.45 -6.56 -8.05
C ILE A 66 5.22 -6.58 -6.53
N VAL A 67 6.07 -5.90 -5.76
CA VAL A 67 5.92 -5.79 -4.30
C VAL A 67 4.58 -5.13 -3.94
N HIS A 68 4.21 -4.06 -4.64
CA HIS A 68 2.94 -3.35 -4.41
C HIS A 68 1.71 -4.22 -4.70
N LYS A 69 1.76 -5.07 -5.73
CA LYS A 69 0.70 -6.03 -6.02
C LYS A 69 0.50 -7.03 -4.87
N HIS A 70 1.58 -7.53 -4.29
CA HIS A 70 1.51 -8.42 -3.12
C HIS A 70 0.94 -7.72 -1.88
N ILE A 71 1.30 -6.46 -1.64
CA ILE A 71 0.72 -5.63 -0.57
C ILE A 71 -0.79 -5.49 -0.77
N THR A 72 -1.22 -5.16 -1.99
CA THR A 72 -2.64 -5.00 -2.34
C THR A 72 -3.44 -6.26 -2.06
N GLN A 73 -2.94 -7.41 -2.50
CA GLN A 73 -3.57 -8.72 -2.29
C GLN A 73 -3.70 -9.06 -0.80
N ALA A 74 -2.69 -8.72 0.01
CA ALA A 74 -2.74 -8.92 1.46
C ALA A 74 -3.84 -8.10 2.15
N VAL A 75 -4.16 -6.89 1.65
CA VAL A 75 -5.30 -6.09 2.15
C VAL A 75 -6.63 -6.70 1.75
N GLU A 76 -6.75 -7.13 0.50
CA GLU A 76 -8.01 -7.70 -0.02
C GLU A 76 -8.39 -9.01 0.69
N ASN A 77 -7.39 -9.79 1.13
CA ASN A 77 -7.58 -11.06 1.82
C ASN A 77 -7.89 -10.93 3.33
N GLY A 78 -8.00 -9.72 3.89
CA GLY A 78 -8.63 -9.49 5.19
C GLY A 78 -7.73 -9.43 6.43
N ASN A 79 -6.40 -9.30 6.28
CA ASN A 79 -5.49 -9.12 7.42
C ASN A 79 -5.41 -7.66 7.95
N GLY A 80 -6.34 -6.79 7.59
CA GLY A 80 -6.43 -5.39 8.04
C GLY A 80 -7.19 -5.23 9.35
N SER A 81 -6.60 -5.63 10.49
CA SER A 81 -7.29 -5.70 11.79
C SER A 81 -7.34 -4.37 12.58
N ASN A 82 -7.44 -3.19 11.95
CA ASN A 82 -7.52 -1.90 12.68
C ASN A 82 -8.87 -1.20 12.45
N PRO A 83 -9.58 -0.64 13.45
CA PRO A 83 -10.83 0.11 13.23
C PRO A 83 -10.72 1.34 12.31
N GLU A 84 -9.51 1.83 12.01
CA GLU A 84 -9.25 2.80 10.94
C GLU A 84 -9.37 2.19 9.51
N ASP A 85 -9.59 0.88 9.39
CA ASP A 85 -9.59 0.13 8.14
C ASP A 85 -10.80 0.44 7.26
N TRP A 86 -11.96 0.81 7.82
CA TRP A 86 -13.09 1.25 6.99
C TRP A 86 -12.78 2.55 6.25
N THR A 87 -12.04 3.47 6.87
CA THR A 87 -11.64 4.75 6.28
C THR A 87 -10.63 4.51 5.16
N ARG A 88 -9.67 3.63 5.43
CA ARG A 88 -8.63 3.22 4.50
C ARG A 88 -9.22 2.50 3.30
N LYS A 89 -10.13 1.57 3.53
CA LYS A 89 -10.88 0.84 2.52
C LYS A 89 -11.78 1.77 1.72
N ALA A 90 -12.46 2.73 2.36
CA ALA A 90 -13.30 3.71 1.67
C ALA A 90 -12.47 4.62 0.75
N THR A 91 -11.35 5.16 1.23
CA THR A 91 -10.43 5.98 0.42
C THR A 91 -9.75 5.17 -0.68
N ALA A 92 -9.29 3.95 -0.39
CA ALA A 92 -8.68 3.07 -1.40
C ALA A 92 -9.68 2.70 -2.49
N ASN A 93 -10.92 2.37 -2.12
CA ASN A 93 -11.99 2.08 -3.07
C ASN A 93 -12.36 3.30 -3.92
N PHE A 94 -12.39 4.49 -3.31
CA PHE A 94 -12.60 5.74 -4.04
C PHE A 94 -11.47 6.01 -5.05
N LEU A 95 -10.21 5.93 -4.63
CA LEU A 95 -9.08 6.14 -5.54
C LEU A 95 -9.07 5.10 -6.68
N ARG A 96 -9.37 3.84 -6.38
CA ARG A 96 -9.53 2.78 -7.39
C ARG A 96 -10.67 3.06 -8.36
N SER A 97 -11.81 3.58 -7.89
CA SER A 97 -12.93 3.96 -8.78
C SER A 97 -12.53 5.09 -9.73
N GLN A 98 -11.59 5.94 -9.32
CA GLN A 98 -10.98 6.98 -10.16
C GLN A 98 -9.81 6.47 -11.03
N LYS A 99 -9.58 5.15 -11.09
CA LYS A 99 -8.47 4.51 -11.82
C LYS A 99 -7.09 4.92 -11.29
N ILE A 100 -6.98 5.17 -9.99
CA ILE A 100 -5.74 5.50 -9.29
C ILE A 100 -5.38 4.34 -8.36
N ASP A 101 -4.14 3.87 -8.38
CA ASP A 101 -3.67 2.88 -7.41
C ASP A 101 -3.24 3.58 -6.09
N PRO A 102 -3.97 3.37 -4.98
CA PRO A 102 -3.71 4.03 -3.71
C PRO A 102 -2.39 3.60 -3.06
N TYR A 103 -1.78 2.48 -3.45
CA TYR A 103 -0.57 1.95 -2.81
C TYR A 103 0.73 2.38 -3.50
N ILE A 104 0.64 2.91 -4.72
CA ILE A 104 1.78 3.53 -5.41
C ILE A 104 1.84 5.05 -5.16
N LEU A 105 0.75 5.61 -4.63
CA LEU A 105 0.64 7.02 -4.26
C LEU A 105 1.64 7.37 -3.15
N GLU A 106 2.20 8.58 -3.18
CA GLU A 106 3.02 9.05 -2.06
C GLU A 106 2.22 9.07 -0.76
N GLN A 107 2.85 8.66 0.35
CA GLN A 107 2.18 8.54 1.65
C GLN A 107 1.54 9.87 2.09
N ALA A 108 2.20 11.01 1.83
CA ALA A 108 1.66 12.33 2.12
C ALA A 108 0.35 12.61 1.35
N ASP A 109 0.29 12.25 0.08
CA ASP A 109 -0.92 12.43 -0.73
C ASP A 109 -2.04 11.49 -0.30
N LEU A 110 -1.70 10.24 0.04
CA LEU A 110 -2.66 9.26 0.56
C LEU A 110 -3.25 9.71 1.89
N GLU A 111 -2.43 10.20 2.81
CA GLU A 111 -2.88 10.76 4.09
C GLU A 111 -3.73 12.00 3.91
N ASN A 112 -3.35 12.90 3.01
CA ASN A 112 -4.14 14.09 2.71
C ASN A 112 -5.54 13.71 2.20
N TRP A 113 -5.62 12.72 1.31
CA TRP A 113 -6.89 12.17 0.85
C TRP A 113 -7.69 11.53 1.97
N ARG A 114 -7.06 10.77 2.87
CA ARG A 114 -7.73 10.19 4.05
C ARG A 114 -8.28 11.28 4.97
N ARG A 115 -7.47 12.26 5.37
CA ARG A 115 -7.90 13.36 6.25
C ARG A 115 -9.05 14.15 5.65
N TRP A 116 -8.96 14.48 4.36
CA TRP A 116 -10.02 15.19 3.66
C TRP A 116 -11.31 14.37 3.60
N PHE A 117 -11.22 13.11 3.14
CA PHE A 117 -12.37 12.22 3.02
C PHE A 117 -13.06 12.00 4.38
N MET A 118 -12.27 11.87 5.45
CA MET A 118 -12.78 11.75 6.81
C MET A 118 -13.49 13.00 7.32
N THR A 119 -12.94 14.19 7.03
CA THR A 119 -13.56 15.47 7.41
C THR A 119 -14.95 15.59 6.77
N GLU A 120 -15.07 15.22 5.49
CA GLU A 120 -16.35 15.30 4.78
C GLU A 120 -17.34 14.22 5.27
N VAL A 121 -16.90 12.98 5.49
CA VAL A 121 -17.78 11.92 6.07
C VAL A 121 -18.26 12.28 7.48
N GLN A 122 -17.42 12.93 8.29
CA GLN A 122 -17.79 13.45 9.63
C GLN A 122 -18.69 14.69 9.54
N TYR A 123 -18.50 15.55 8.56
CA TYR A 123 -19.39 16.70 8.31
C TYR A 123 -20.82 16.22 8.03
N PHE A 124 -20.99 15.16 7.22
CA PHE A 124 -22.29 14.50 7.03
C PHE A 124 -22.79 13.71 8.26
N ALA A 125 -22.00 13.58 9.32
CA ALA A 125 -22.43 13.01 10.59
C ALA A 125 -23.09 14.03 11.54
N GLY A 126 -22.89 15.34 11.29
CA GLY A 126 -23.54 16.42 12.04
C GLY A 126 -24.98 16.71 11.61
N ASP A 127 -25.43 16.11 10.50
CA ASP A 127 -26.80 16.27 10.01
C ASP A 127 -27.74 15.36 10.82
N ARG A 128 -28.81 15.94 11.38
CA ARG A 128 -29.70 15.35 12.40
C ARG A 128 -30.55 14.17 11.91
N GLU A 129 -30.39 13.75 10.66
CA GLU A 129 -31.04 12.57 10.08
C GLU A 129 -30.18 11.32 10.28
N LYS A 130 -30.82 10.19 10.58
CA LYS A 130 -30.18 8.86 10.71
C LYS A 130 -29.72 8.33 9.35
N VAL A 131 -28.87 9.07 8.65
CA VAL A 131 -28.25 8.67 7.38
C VAL A 131 -27.25 7.55 7.65
N SER A 132 -27.31 6.47 6.87
CA SER A 132 -26.42 5.33 7.04
C SER A 132 -24.96 5.70 6.69
N LEU A 133 -23.98 5.09 7.35
CA LEU A 133 -22.55 5.28 7.05
C LEU A 133 -22.24 5.06 5.55
N LYS A 134 -22.93 4.09 4.92
CA LYS A 134 -22.76 3.79 3.49
C LYS A 134 -23.16 4.97 2.59
N GLU A 135 -24.28 5.64 2.91
CA GLU A 135 -24.76 6.80 2.15
C GLU A 135 -23.86 8.03 2.37
N ARG A 136 -23.34 8.20 3.59
CA ARG A 136 -22.37 9.27 3.89
C ARG A 136 -21.07 9.11 3.10
N ILE A 137 -20.57 7.88 3.00
CA ILE A 137 -19.38 7.55 2.18
C ILE A 137 -19.65 7.89 0.72
N GLU A 138 -20.83 7.56 0.18
CA GLU A 138 -21.15 7.83 -1.22
C GLU A 138 -21.25 9.34 -1.51
N LYS A 139 -21.94 10.11 -0.66
CA LYS A 139 -21.98 11.58 -0.77
C LYS A 139 -20.58 12.21 -0.73
N ALA A 140 -19.72 11.73 0.17
CA ALA A 140 -18.35 12.18 0.25
C ALA A 140 -17.54 11.86 -1.03
N ARG A 141 -17.82 10.72 -1.70
CA ARG A 141 -17.17 10.35 -2.98
C ARG A 141 -17.59 11.26 -4.12
N GLU A 142 -18.87 11.56 -4.25
CA GLU A 142 -19.38 12.45 -5.30
C GLU A 142 -18.79 13.86 -5.14
N LEU A 143 -18.75 14.36 -3.90
CA LEU A 143 -18.14 15.64 -3.59
C LEU A 143 -16.63 15.63 -3.85
N ALA A 144 -15.95 14.52 -3.53
CA ALA A 144 -14.52 14.35 -3.80
C ALA A 144 -14.21 14.39 -5.30
N ALA A 145 -14.99 13.66 -6.09
CA ALA A 145 -14.81 13.56 -7.54
C ALA A 145 -14.98 14.94 -8.21
N THR A 146 -15.99 15.71 -7.77
CA THR A 146 -16.28 17.04 -8.33
C THR A 146 -15.29 18.11 -7.86
N LYS A 147 -15.03 18.20 -6.56
CA LYS A 147 -14.21 19.28 -5.95
C LYS A 147 -12.72 19.15 -6.27
N HIS A 148 -12.22 17.93 -6.47
CA HIS A 148 -10.79 17.63 -6.63
C HIS A 148 -10.44 17.04 -8.00
N GLN A 149 -11.30 17.25 -9.02
CA GLN A 149 -11.13 16.71 -10.37
C GLN A 149 -9.71 16.95 -10.93
N ALA A 150 -9.20 18.17 -10.86
CA ALA A 150 -7.86 18.50 -11.37
C ALA A 150 -6.73 17.74 -10.63
N LYS A 151 -6.87 17.52 -9.32
CA LYS A 151 -5.90 16.75 -8.53
C LYS A 151 -5.99 15.27 -8.91
N LEU A 152 -7.19 14.73 -9.05
CA LEU A 152 -7.42 13.35 -9.50
C LEU A 152 -6.85 13.10 -10.90
N ASP A 153 -7.03 14.02 -11.85
CA ASP A 153 -6.48 13.91 -13.20
C ASP A 153 -4.95 13.95 -13.23
N LYS A 154 -4.32 14.69 -12.30
CA LYS A 154 -2.86 14.65 -12.12
C LYS A 154 -2.41 13.30 -11.56
N LEU A 155 -3.09 12.83 -10.52
CA LEU A 155 -2.77 11.56 -9.86
C LEU A 155 -2.96 10.37 -10.80
N ARG A 156 -4.04 10.34 -11.59
CA ARG A 156 -4.30 9.29 -12.57
C ARG A 156 -3.20 9.17 -13.62
N ARG A 157 -2.59 10.29 -14.02
CA ARG A 157 -1.46 10.29 -14.97
C ARG A 157 -0.17 9.70 -14.38
N HIS A 158 0.07 9.91 -13.08
CA HIS A 158 1.30 9.48 -12.43
C HIS A 158 1.17 8.11 -11.75
N TYR A 159 -0.05 7.75 -11.36
CA TYR A 159 -0.37 6.59 -10.54
C TYR A 159 -1.58 5.82 -11.11
N PRO A 160 -1.55 5.41 -12.39
CA PRO A 160 -2.65 4.66 -12.98
C PRO A 160 -2.84 3.32 -12.27
N LEU A 161 -4.09 2.93 -12.04
CA LEU A 161 -4.41 1.57 -11.64
C LEU A 161 -4.13 0.66 -12.85
N GLY A 162 -3.10 -0.21 -12.73
CA GLY A 162 -2.74 -1.14 -13.78
C GLY A 162 -3.91 -2.02 -14.20
N GLU A 163 -4.00 -2.34 -15.50
CA GLU A 163 -5.00 -3.27 -16.05
C GLU A 163 -4.82 -4.70 -15.53
#